data_AF-A0A522GAK0-F1
#
_entry.id   AF-A0A522GAK0-F1
#
_cell.length_a   1.000
_cell.length_b   1.000
_cell.length_c   1.000
_cell.angle_alpha   90.00
_cell.angle_beta   90.00
_cell.angle_gamma   90.00
#
_symmetry.space_group_name_H-M   'P 1'
#
loop_
_entity.id
_entity.type
_entity.pdbx_description
1 polymer ?
#
loop_
_entity_poly.entity_id
_entity_poly.type
_entity_poly.pdbx_seq_one_letter_code
_entity_poly.pdbx_strand_id
1 'polypeptide(L)'
;MFSLLASLAGVSAPAAATRAQAPALSQALAPTQAAGAQVSAQAYVQARAPEQAPAPAQASASASAAGAAQEALIRARALGPGLAKANNCIACHTVERQRVGPAFKAIAQRFAGNEAAVDALAYSIRHGGGGRWGPIPMPAQPQVTEDSARTLAQWILSLASNTPAK
;
A
#
# COMPACT_ATOMS: atom_id res chain seq x y z
N MET A 1 8.30 -40.07 -36.53
CA MET A 1 9.45 -40.52 -37.35
C MET A 1 10.06 -39.26 -37.96
N PHE A 2 11.39 -39.20 -38.11
CA PHE A 2 12.18 -37.96 -37.93
C PHE A 2 12.06 -37.50 -36.46
N SER A 3 13.06 -37.56 -35.56
CA SER A 3 14.53 -37.72 -35.61
C SER A 3 15.34 -36.43 -35.81
N LEU A 4 16.06 -36.04 -34.73
CA LEU A 4 17.45 -35.50 -34.70
C LEU A 4 17.73 -34.14 -35.39
N LEU A 5 18.65 -33.26 -34.96
CA LEU A 5 19.58 -33.13 -33.81
C LEU A 5 19.44 -31.69 -33.25
N ALA A 6 19.55 -31.38 -31.96
CA ALA A 6 20.75 -31.40 -31.10
C ALA A 6 21.94 -30.55 -31.63
N SER A 7 22.22 -29.42 -30.96
CA SER A 7 23.47 -28.65 -31.13
C SER A 7 23.88 -28.08 -29.77
N LEU A 8 25.15 -28.31 -29.38
CA LEU A 8 25.72 -27.96 -28.08
C LEU A 8 27.16 -27.44 -28.26
N ALA A 9 27.67 -26.81 -27.19
CA ALA A 9 29.00 -26.20 -27.04
C ALA A 9 29.23 -24.86 -27.80
N GLY A 10 29.96 -23.90 -27.22
CA GLY A 10 30.38 -23.81 -25.80
C GLY A 10 31.59 -22.90 -25.51
N VAL A 11 31.97 -22.91 -24.23
CA VAL A 11 33.30 -22.62 -23.65
C VAL A 11 33.91 -21.21 -23.84
N SER A 12 34.11 -20.47 -22.74
CA SER A 12 35.45 -20.05 -22.23
C SER A 12 35.41 -19.00 -21.09
N ALA A 13 36.27 -19.20 -20.09
CA ALA A 13 36.76 -18.23 -19.09
C ALA A 13 38.32 -18.31 -19.08
N PRO A 14 39.16 -17.79 -18.15
CA PRO A 14 38.97 -17.28 -16.77
C PRO A 14 38.95 -15.72 -16.76
N ALA A 15 39.59 -14.87 -15.93
CA ALA A 15 40.57 -14.92 -14.82
C ALA A 15 40.58 -13.55 -14.07
N ALA A 16 41.36 -13.24 -13.02
CA ALA A 16 41.79 -13.89 -11.76
C ALA A 16 42.69 -12.90 -10.96
N ALA A 17 42.49 -12.76 -9.64
CA ALA A 17 43.43 -12.19 -8.62
C ALA A 17 43.74 -10.66 -8.68
N THR A 18 44.29 -9.96 -7.65
CA THR A 18 44.98 -10.34 -6.37
C THR A 18 44.63 -9.42 -5.16
N ARG A 19 44.93 -9.91 -3.94
CA ARG A 19 45.56 -9.27 -2.72
C ARG A 19 45.83 -7.72 -2.72
N ALA A 20 45.88 -6.97 -1.60
CA ALA A 20 46.29 -7.30 -0.22
C ALA A 20 45.96 -6.21 0.84
N GLN A 21 46.06 -6.59 2.14
CA GLN A 21 46.48 -5.85 3.36
C GLN A 21 46.04 -4.40 3.71
N ALA A 22 45.79 -4.18 5.02
CA ALA A 22 45.89 -2.90 5.74
C ALA A 22 47.09 -2.92 6.72
N PRO A 23 47.62 -1.75 7.14
CA PRO A 23 47.53 -1.28 8.55
C PRO A 23 47.45 0.27 8.64
N ALA A 24 47.44 0.99 9.76
CA ALA A 24 46.90 0.88 11.13
C ALA A 24 47.45 2.10 11.91
N LEU A 25 46.57 2.79 12.65
CA LEU A 25 46.83 3.61 13.86
C LEU A 25 47.63 4.94 13.81
N SER A 26 47.25 5.80 14.77
CA SER A 26 47.97 6.99 15.29
C SER A 26 47.94 8.25 14.40
N GLN A 27 47.93 9.49 14.93
CA GLN A 27 48.07 9.99 16.32
C GLN A 27 46.93 10.97 16.67
N ALA A 28 46.75 11.27 17.97
CA ALA A 28 45.84 12.31 18.47
C ALA A 28 46.62 13.57 18.89
N LEU A 29 45.98 14.74 18.83
CA LEU A 29 46.35 15.93 19.64
C LEU A 29 45.22 16.99 19.60
N ALA A 30 45.01 17.64 20.75
CA ALA A 30 44.10 18.77 21.01
C ALA A 30 44.63 19.49 22.29
N PRO A 31 44.08 20.62 22.76
CA PRO A 31 43.01 21.47 22.21
C PRO A 31 43.37 22.99 22.16
N THR A 32 42.47 23.81 21.63
CA THR A 32 42.20 25.17 22.15
C THR A 32 40.70 25.49 22.01
N GLN A 33 40.17 26.40 22.82
CA GLN A 33 38.73 26.68 22.95
C GLN A 33 38.41 28.18 22.73
N ALA A 34 37.11 28.48 22.72
CA ALA A 34 36.43 29.78 22.59
C ALA A 34 36.21 30.29 21.15
N ALA A 35 35.02 30.79 20.78
CA ALA A 35 33.70 30.66 21.42
C ALA A 35 32.59 30.86 20.37
N GLY A 36 31.50 30.09 20.46
CA GLY A 36 30.35 30.20 19.55
C GLY A 36 29.35 29.08 19.78
N ALA A 37 28.20 29.38 20.37
CA ALA A 37 27.30 28.36 20.90
C ALA A 37 26.37 27.74 19.84
N GLN A 38 26.53 26.44 19.57
CA GLN A 38 25.44 25.51 19.24
C GLN A 38 25.75 24.12 19.81
N VAL A 39 25.38 23.88 21.08
CA VAL A 39 25.47 22.54 21.69
C VAL A 39 24.26 21.73 21.24
N SER A 40 24.48 20.62 20.52
CA SER A 40 23.42 19.73 20.06
C SER A 40 22.92 18.82 21.20
N ALA A 41 21.66 18.38 21.10
CA ALA A 41 21.02 17.50 22.09
C ALA A 41 21.59 16.07 22.16
N GLN A 42 22.69 15.78 21.47
CA GLN A 42 23.29 14.44 21.35
C GLN A 42 24.06 14.03 22.62
N ALA A 43 24.50 14.99 23.45
CA ALA A 43 25.31 14.73 24.64
C ALA A 43 24.55 14.07 25.81
N TYR A 44 23.22 14.00 25.78
CA TYR A 44 22.42 13.41 26.88
C TYR A 44 22.28 11.87 26.79
N VAL A 45 22.59 11.27 25.64
CA VAL A 45 22.21 9.88 25.34
C VAL A 45 23.27 8.84 25.75
N GLN A 46 24.51 9.27 26.01
CA GLN A 46 25.64 8.35 26.22
C GLN A 46 26.07 8.26 27.69
N ALA A 47 25.87 7.06 28.26
CA ALA A 47 26.33 6.54 29.55
C ALA A 47 25.54 6.90 30.83
N ARG A 48 24.49 6.10 31.11
CA ARG A 48 24.30 5.44 32.42
C ARG A 48 23.51 4.13 32.32
N ALA A 49 24.05 3.08 32.92
CA ALA A 49 23.42 1.82 33.32
C ALA A 49 24.39 1.07 34.26
N PRO A 50 23.96 0.07 35.07
CA PRO A 50 22.59 -0.31 35.42
C PRO A 50 22.31 -0.22 36.95
N GLU A 51 21.04 -0.19 37.34
CA GLU A 51 20.50 -0.87 38.54
C GLU A 51 18.95 -0.88 38.44
N GLN A 52 18.32 -2.03 38.69
CA GLN A 52 16.87 -2.34 38.81
C GLN A 52 15.83 -1.68 37.86
N ALA A 53 14.99 -2.54 37.28
CA ALA A 53 13.80 -2.19 36.47
C ALA A 53 12.56 -1.92 37.37
N PRO A 54 11.32 -1.63 36.86
CA PRO A 54 10.72 -2.06 35.60
C PRO A 54 10.94 -1.13 34.40
N ALA A 55 10.92 -1.68 33.19
CA ALA A 55 11.00 -0.92 31.96
C ALA A 55 9.64 -0.29 31.58
N PRO A 56 9.61 0.92 30.98
CA PRO A 56 8.42 1.42 30.29
C PRO A 56 8.18 0.58 29.04
N ALA A 57 7.05 -0.14 29.00
CA ALA A 57 6.75 -1.09 27.93
C ALA A 57 6.33 -0.42 26.62
N GLN A 58 6.91 -0.88 25.51
CA GLN A 58 6.22 -1.25 24.26
C GLN A 58 5.06 -0.34 23.77
N ALA A 59 5.22 0.98 23.77
CA ALA A 59 4.20 1.93 23.30
C ALA A 59 4.10 2.09 21.77
N SER A 60 4.90 1.35 20.98
CA SER A 60 5.05 1.51 19.52
C SER A 60 4.86 0.22 18.71
N ALA A 61 4.46 -0.88 19.35
CA ALA A 61 4.19 -2.18 18.68
C ALA A 61 2.71 -2.39 18.34
N SER A 62 1.84 -1.42 18.62
CA SER A 62 0.37 -1.53 18.54
C SER A 62 -0.28 -0.62 17.49
N ALA A 63 0.39 -0.42 16.36
CA ALA A 63 -0.28 -0.10 15.10
C ALA A 63 -1.14 -1.32 14.67
N SER A 64 -2.29 -1.50 15.34
CA SER A 64 -3.13 -2.68 15.21
C SER A 64 -3.74 -2.81 13.82
N ALA A 65 -4.25 -4.00 13.48
CA ALA A 65 -4.95 -4.23 12.21
C ALA A 65 -6.12 -3.24 11.99
N ALA A 66 -6.78 -2.79 13.07
CA ALA A 66 -7.81 -1.76 13.02
C ALA A 66 -7.25 -0.38 12.60
N GLY A 67 -6.04 -0.02 13.05
CA GLY A 67 -5.35 1.20 12.61
C GLY A 67 -4.98 1.16 11.13
N ALA A 68 -4.46 0.02 10.65
CA ALA A 68 -4.17 -0.18 9.23
C ALA A 68 -5.43 -0.13 8.35
N ALA A 69 -6.53 -0.73 8.80
CA ALA A 69 -7.82 -0.67 8.11
C ALA A 69 -8.42 0.74 8.08
N GLN A 70 -8.30 1.49 9.18
CA GLN A 70 -8.76 2.88 9.26
C GLN A 70 -7.96 3.81 8.34
N GLU A 71 -6.63 3.65 8.26
CA GLU A 71 -5.78 4.39 7.32
C GLU A 71 -6.11 4.05 5.86
N ALA A 72 -6.33 2.77 5.54
CA ALA A 72 -6.80 2.36 4.21
C ALA A 72 -8.15 3.02 3.85
N LEU A 73 -9.10 3.07 4.81
CA LEU A 73 -10.40 3.73 4.65
C LEU A 73 -10.28 5.26 4.45
N ILE A 74 -9.33 5.91 5.14
CA ILE A 74 -9.03 7.34 4.96
C ILE A 74 -8.50 7.60 3.55
N ARG A 75 -7.51 6.83 3.09
CA ARG A 75 -6.96 6.94 1.73
C ARG A 75 -8.02 6.64 0.67
N ALA A 76 -8.85 5.61 0.86
CA ALA A 76 -9.96 5.29 -0.04
C ALA A 76 -10.97 6.44 -0.14
N ARG A 77 -11.32 7.10 0.97
CA ARG A 77 -12.20 8.27 0.97
C ARG A 77 -11.61 9.48 0.25
N ALA A 78 -10.30 9.70 0.38
CA ALA A 78 -9.61 10.79 -0.32
C ALA A 78 -9.44 10.54 -1.83
N LEU A 79 -9.03 9.33 -2.22
CA LEU A 79 -8.66 8.99 -3.60
C LEU A 79 -9.83 8.48 -4.45
N GLY A 80 -10.77 7.76 -3.84
CA GLY A 80 -11.87 7.04 -4.52
C GLY A 80 -12.70 7.89 -5.50
N PRO A 81 -13.18 9.10 -5.13
CA PRO A 81 -13.92 9.97 -6.05
C PRO A 81 -13.08 10.39 -7.27
N GLY A 82 -11.79 10.64 -7.06
CA GLY A 82 -10.83 10.99 -8.12
C GLY A 82 -10.58 9.81 -9.06
N LEU A 83 -10.31 8.63 -8.51
CA LEU A 83 -10.14 7.39 -9.26
C LEU A 83 -11.40 7.02 -10.06
N ALA A 84 -12.59 7.21 -9.48
CA ALA A 84 -13.87 6.91 -10.13
C ALA A 84 -14.19 7.87 -11.29
N LYS A 85 -13.71 9.11 -11.21
CA LYS A 85 -13.75 10.07 -12.33
C LYS A 85 -12.71 9.73 -13.39
N ALA A 86 -11.46 9.48 -13.00
CA ALA A 86 -10.36 9.18 -13.92
C ALA A 86 -10.59 7.89 -14.72
N ASN A 87 -11.16 6.85 -14.10
CA ASN A 87 -11.51 5.59 -14.75
C ASN A 87 -12.94 5.58 -15.34
N ASN A 88 -13.53 6.77 -15.56
CA ASN A 88 -14.82 6.99 -16.21
C ASN A 88 -16.03 6.25 -15.59
N CYS A 89 -15.92 5.76 -14.35
CA CYS A 89 -16.98 4.99 -13.68
C CYS A 89 -18.28 5.81 -13.53
N ILE A 90 -18.13 7.14 -13.39
CA ILE A 90 -19.23 8.11 -13.30
C ILE A 90 -20.08 8.24 -14.57
N ALA A 91 -19.64 7.68 -15.71
CA ALA A 91 -20.48 7.59 -16.91
C ALA A 91 -21.64 6.60 -16.73
N CYS A 92 -21.43 5.51 -15.97
CA CYS A 92 -22.43 4.46 -15.77
C CYS A 92 -23.06 4.48 -14.38
N HIS A 93 -22.33 4.93 -13.35
CA HIS A 93 -22.78 4.96 -11.95
C HIS A 93 -22.90 6.38 -11.42
N THR A 94 -23.72 6.59 -10.39
CA THR A 94 -23.68 7.80 -9.55
C THR A 94 -23.59 7.40 -8.08
N VAL A 95 -23.32 8.35 -7.18
CA VAL A 95 -23.24 8.07 -5.74
C VAL A 95 -24.57 7.54 -5.20
N GLU A 96 -25.70 8.15 -5.60
CA GLU A 96 -26.98 7.96 -4.92
C GLU A 96 -28.13 7.44 -5.80
N ARG A 97 -28.11 7.75 -7.10
CA ARG A 97 -29.15 7.33 -8.05
C ARG A 97 -28.60 6.31 -9.05
N GLN A 98 -29.41 5.31 -9.37
CA GLN A 98 -29.12 4.39 -10.47
C GLN A 98 -29.07 5.17 -11.79
N ARG A 99 -28.15 4.79 -12.69
CA ARG A 99 -28.11 5.30 -14.08
C ARG A 99 -28.10 4.11 -15.05
N VAL A 100 -26.92 3.70 -15.51
CA VAL A 100 -26.74 2.46 -16.27
C VAL A 100 -26.45 1.32 -15.30
N GLY A 101 -25.50 1.54 -14.38
CA GLY A 101 -25.25 0.70 -13.23
C GLY A 101 -25.98 1.18 -11.96
N PRO A 102 -25.99 0.36 -10.91
CA PRO A 102 -26.55 0.72 -9.60
C PRO A 102 -25.80 1.91 -8.97
N ALA A 103 -26.47 2.64 -8.08
CA ALA A 103 -25.85 3.68 -7.27
C ALA A 103 -24.73 3.11 -6.39
N PHE A 104 -23.64 3.83 -6.17
CA PHE A 104 -22.56 3.38 -5.30
C PHE A 104 -23.04 3.12 -3.86
N LYS A 105 -23.98 3.93 -3.33
CA LYS A 105 -24.64 3.67 -2.04
C LYS A 105 -25.43 2.36 -2.02
N ALA A 106 -26.10 1.99 -3.11
CA ALA A 106 -26.83 0.71 -3.21
C ALA A 106 -25.88 -0.51 -3.31
N ILE A 107 -24.71 -0.34 -3.93
CA ILE A 107 -23.62 -1.34 -3.87
C ILE A 107 -23.16 -1.48 -2.40
N ALA A 108 -22.86 -0.36 -1.75
CA ALA A 108 -22.37 -0.31 -0.38
C ALA A 108 -23.34 -0.99 0.62
N GLN A 109 -24.64 -0.69 0.52
CA GLN A 109 -25.68 -1.26 1.36
C GLN A 109 -25.82 -2.78 1.19
N ARG A 110 -25.75 -3.30 -0.05
CA ARG A 110 -25.85 -4.75 -0.30
C ARG A 110 -24.65 -5.54 0.22
N PHE A 111 -23.48 -4.91 0.30
CA PHE A 111 -22.24 -5.52 0.80
C PHE A 111 -21.90 -5.13 2.25
N ALA A 112 -22.82 -4.44 2.95
CA ALA A 112 -22.62 -4.07 4.35
C ALA A 112 -22.42 -5.31 5.24
N GLY A 113 -21.39 -5.28 6.10
CA GLY A 113 -21.04 -6.39 7.00
C GLY A 113 -20.36 -7.59 6.34
N ASN A 114 -20.09 -7.57 5.02
CA ASN A 114 -19.37 -8.65 4.33
C ASN A 114 -17.86 -8.35 4.27
N GLU A 115 -17.06 -9.14 4.99
CA GLU A 115 -15.60 -8.98 5.09
C GLU A 115 -14.89 -9.14 3.73
N ALA A 116 -15.39 -10.05 2.87
CA ALA A 116 -14.86 -10.29 1.53
C ALA A 116 -15.35 -9.28 0.47
N ALA A 117 -16.11 -8.25 0.87
CA ALA A 117 -16.70 -7.29 -0.06
C ALA A 117 -15.66 -6.50 -0.87
N VAL A 118 -14.51 -6.16 -0.27
CA VAL A 118 -13.43 -5.43 -0.95
C VAL A 118 -12.89 -6.25 -2.13
N ASP A 119 -12.61 -7.54 -1.91
CA ASP A 119 -12.10 -8.45 -2.94
C ASP A 119 -13.16 -8.72 -4.03
N ALA A 120 -14.39 -9.02 -3.62
CA ALA A 120 -15.49 -9.31 -4.55
C ALA A 120 -15.82 -8.11 -5.46
N LEU A 121 -15.74 -6.88 -4.93
CA LEU A 121 -15.92 -5.66 -5.72
C LEU A 121 -14.68 -5.33 -6.56
N ALA A 122 -13.46 -5.44 -6.04
CA ALA A 122 -12.24 -5.20 -6.82
C ALA A 122 -12.14 -6.16 -8.02
N TYR A 123 -12.43 -7.45 -7.80
CA TYR A 123 -12.54 -8.44 -8.87
C TYR A 123 -13.63 -8.07 -9.89
N SER A 124 -14.83 -7.70 -9.41
CA SER A 124 -15.94 -7.29 -10.29
C SER A 124 -15.62 -6.04 -11.10
N ILE A 125 -14.91 -5.05 -10.54
CA ILE A 125 -14.47 -3.85 -11.26
C ILE A 125 -13.56 -4.25 -12.43
N ARG A 126 -12.53 -5.05 -12.17
CA ARG A 126 -11.52 -5.39 -13.17
C ARG A 126 -12.05 -6.33 -14.26
N HIS A 127 -12.84 -7.34 -13.90
CA HIS A 127 -13.31 -8.39 -14.83
C HIS A 127 -14.76 -8.19 -15.31
N GLY A 128 -15.48 -7.20 -14.79
CA GLY A 128 -16.88 -6.95 -15.11
C GLY A 128 -17.85 -7.91 -14.40
N GLY A 129 -19.08 -7.98 -14.91
CA GLY A 129 -20.08 -8.96 -14.48
C GLY A 129 -21.51 -8.62 -14.86
N GLY A 130 -22.36 -9.65 -15.02
CA GLY A 130 -23.79 -9.51 -15.34
C GLY A 130 -24.71 -10.13 -14.30
N GLY A 131 -26.03 -9.98 -14.52
CA GLY A 131 -27.11 -10.63 -13.76
C GLY A 131 -27.34 -10.13 -12.33
N ARG A 132 -26.28 -9.78 -11.59
CA ARG A 132 -26.37 -9.38 -10.17
C ARG A 132 -27.19 -8.12 -9.93
N TRP A 133 -27.27 -7.21 -10.91
CA TRP A 133 -27.81 -5.86 -10.76
C TRP A 133 -28.89 -5.48 -11.80
N GLY A 134 -29.29 -6.43 -12.64
CA GLY A 134 -30.14 -6.20 -13.81
C GLY A 134 -29.58 -6.88 -15.07
N PRO A 135 -30.20 -6.66 -16.24
CA PRO A 135 -29.85 -7.32 -17.49
C PRO A 135 -28.58 -6.75 -18.15
N ILE A 136 -28.21 -5.50 -17.86
CA ILE A 136 -27.02 -4.85 -18.44
C ILE A 136 -25.77 -5.33 -17.69
N PRO A 137 -24.80 -5.99 -18.36
CA PRO A 137 -23.54 -6.34 -17.74
C PRO A 137 -22.63 -5.11 -17.61
N MET A 138 -21.86 -5.05 -16.53
CA MET A 138 -20.76 -4.10 -16.40
C MET A 138 -19.55 -4.63 -17.19
N PRO A 139 -18.99 -3.87 -18.15
CA PRO A 139 -17.79 -4.30 -18.88
C PRO A 139 -16.56 -4.39 -17.97
N ALA A 140 -15.64 -5.29 -18.32
CA ALA A 140 -14.32 -5.36 -17.69
C ALA A 140 -13.56 -4.02 -17.82
N GLN A 141 -12.77 -3.68 -16.81
CA GLN A 141 -11.98 -2.44 -16.72
C GLN A 141 -10.49 -2.78 -16.68
N PRO A 142 -9.88 -3.24 -17.79
CA PRO A 142 -8.50 -3.73 -17.82
C PRO A 142 -7.46 -2.66 -17.47
N GLN A 143 -7.79 -1.38 -17.62
CA GLN A 143 -6.95 -0.25 -17.22
C GLN A 143 -6.87 -0.04 -15.70
N VAL A 144 -7.77 -0.66 -14.91
CA VAL A 144 -7.80 -0.50 -13.45
C VAL A 144 -6.87 -1.52 -12.80
N THR A 145 -5.84 -1.03 -12.11
CA THR A 145 -4.92 -1.86 -11.33
C THR A 145 -5.62 -2.50 -10.14
N GLU A 146 -5.08 -3.60 -9.61
CA GLU A 146 -5.62 -4.28 -8.42
C GLU A 146 -5.74 -3.33 -7.21
N ASP A 147 -4.71 -2.50 -6.98
CA ASP A 147 -4.70 -1.48 -5.93
C ASP A 147 -5.77 -0.38 -6.14
N SER A 148 -5.91 0.13 -7.37
CA SER A 148 -6.98 1.10 -7.69
C SER A 148 -8.37 0.48 -7.54
N ALA A 149 -8.55 -0.78 -7.92
CA ALA A 149 -9.81 -1.50 -7.77
C ALA A 149 -10.17 -1.72 -6.28
N ARG A 150 -9.19 -2.04 -5.44
CA ARG A 150 -9.35 -2.14 -3.98
C ARG A 150 -9.67 -0.81 -3.33
N THR A 151 -8.98 0.25 -3.73
CA THR A 151 -9.22 1.62 -3.25
C THR A 151 -10.63 2.10 -3.64
N LEU A 152 -11.06 1.82 -4.87
CA LEU A 152 -12.44 2.07 -5.34
C LEU A 152 -13.48 1.24 -4.56
N ALA A 153 -13.23 -0.05 -4.33
CA ALA A 153 -14.12 -0.92 -3.57
C ALA A 153 -14.29 -0.44 -2.11
N GLN A 154 -13.20 -0.13 -1.42
CA GLN A 154 -13.20 0.42 -0.06
C GLN A 154 -13.94 1.77 -0.01
N TRP A 155 -13.72 2.65 -1.00
CA TRP A 155 -14.44 3.91 -1.11
C TRP A 155 -15.95 3.70 -1.25
N ILE A 156 -16.37 2.84 -2.18
CA ILE A 156 -17.79 2.50 -2.42
C ILE A 156 -18.43 1.98 -1.13
N LEU A 157 -17.82 1.00 -0.47
CA LEU A 157 -18.33 0.43 0.79
C LEU A 157 -18.45 1.49 1.90
N SER A 158 -17.55 2.47 1.93
CA SER A 158 -17.58 3.58 2.91
C SER A 158 -18.82 4.49 2.81
N LEU A 159 -19.59 4.39 1.71
CA LEU A 159 -20.80 5.18 1.46
C LEU A 159 -22.07 4.60 2.10
N ALA A 160 -22.03 3.36 2.63
CA ALA A 160 -23.21 2.69 3.18
C ALA A 160 -23.92 3.51 4.28
N SER A 161 -23.13 4.22 5.10
CA SER A 161 -23.59 4.98 6.28
C SER A 161 -23.70 6.49 6.05
N ASN A 162 -23.33 7.02 4.87
CA ASN A 162 -23.33 8.46 4.59
C ASN A 162 -24.67 8.92 3.99
N THR A 163 -25.59 9.33 4.84
CA THR A 163 -26.93 9.87 4.54
C THR A 163 -27.19 11.03 5.52
N PRO A 164 -27.79 12.17 5.10
CA PRO A 164 -28.73 12.30 3.99
C PRO A 164 -28.27 13.18 2.81
N ALA A 165 -28.89 12.93 1.66
CA ALA A 165 -29.10 13.94 0.62
C ALA A 165 -30.18 14.93 1.07
N LYS A 166 -30.14 16.18 0.57
CA LYS A 166 -31.13 17.22 0.83
C LYS A 166 -31.91 17.56 -0.45
#